data_AF-A0A9P5ZDG9-F1
#
_entry.id   AF-A0A9P5ZDG9-F1
#
_cell.length_a   1.000
_cell.length_b   1.000
_cell.length_c   1.000
_cell.angle_alpha   90.00
_cell.angle_beta   90.00
_cell.angle_gamma   90.00
#
_symmetry.space_group_name_H-M   'P 1'
#
loop_
_entity.id
_entity.type
_entity.pdbx_description
1 polymer ?
#
loop_
_entity_poly.entity_id
_entity_poly.type
_entity_poly.pdbx_seq_one_letter_code
_entity_poly.pdbx_strand_id
1 'polypeptide(L)'
;MTYLEHHVAGSALYNSAPCTSHSFCHPNTCVDPLEELFNWALNYKIQILWLKGPAGSSKSTIIRSIIPRFLNAAIPIATFLFSTDDDTRNNMKQGRLAATLAYQLIQVIPETLPHILTVVCIMFCTRRCQRAA
;
A
#
# COMPACT_ATOMS: atom_id res chain seq x y z
N MET A 1 16.06 -11.32 3.96
CA MET A 1 14.84 -10.49 4.02
C MET A 1 14.90 -9.35 5.04
N THR A 2 15.85 -9.36 5.99
CA THR A 2 15.95 -8.37 7.09
C THR A 2 16.11 -6.91 6.66
N TYR A 3 16.71 -6.64 5.49
CA TYR A 3 16.99 -5.25 5.08
C TYR A 3 15.71 -4.42 4.80
N LEU A 4 14.72 -5.02 4.14
CA LEU A 4 13.45 -4.33 3.84
C LEU A 4 12.61 -4.16 5.10
N GLU A 5 12.60 -5.14 6.00
CA GLU A 5 11.80 -5.14 7.23
C GLU A 5 12.02 -3.89 8.08
N HIS A 6 13.27 -3.43 8.22
CA HIS A 6 13.59 -2.20 8.96
C HIS A 6 13.08 -0.90 8.31
N HIS A 7 12.73 -0.95 7.03
CA HIS A 7 12.26 0.19 6.25
C HIS A 7 10.75 0.11 5.94
N VAL A 8 10.05 -0.95 6.39
CA VAL A 8 8.60 -1.08 6.25
C VAL A 8 7.91 -0.09 7.18
N ALA A 9 6.96 0.67 6.64
CA ALA A 9 6.05 1.50 7.43
C ALA A 9 4.90 0.62 7.95
N GLY A 10 5.09 -0.02 9.11
CA GLY A 10 4.06 -0.87 9.73
C GLY A 10 2.72 -0.16 9.91
N SER A 11 2.72 1.13 10.27
CA SER A 11 1.48 1.92 10.42
C SER A 11 0.74 2.17 9.11
N ALA A 12 1.40 2.05 7.95
CA ALA A 12 0.80 2.23 6.63
C ALA A 12 0.15 0.96 6.06
N LEU A 13 0.31 -0.19 6.72
CA LEU A 13 -0.32 -1.45 6.32
C LEU A 13 -1.84 -1.40 6.55
N TYR A 14 -2.62 -2.07 5.70
CA TYR A 14 -4.07 -2.10 5.83
C TYR A 14 -4.58 -2.80 7.11
N ASN A 15 -3.76 -3.66 7.70
CA ASN A 15 -4.04 -4.43 8.92
C ASN A 15 -3.39 -3.82 10.17
N SER A 16 -2.77 -2.64 10.07
CA SER A 16 -2.26 -1.91 11.24
C SER A 16 -3.42 -1.33 12.08
N ALA A 17 -3.37 -1.46 13.40
CA ALA A 17 -4.31 -0.78 14.31
C ALA A 17 -3.69 0.54 14.83
N PRO A 18 -4.45 1.61 15.19
CA PRO A 18 -5.84 1.98 14.86
C PRO A 18 -6.06 3.48 14.51
N CYS A 19 -7.16 3.83 13.83
CA CYS A 19 -7.86 5.10 14.05
C CYS A 19 -9.37 4.86 13.91
N THR A 20 -10.05 4.80 15.06
CA THR A 20 -11.50 4.62 15.28
C THR A 20 -12.07 3.22 14.96
N SER A 21 -12.98 2.78 15.82
CA SER A 21 -13.71 1.51 15.83
C SER A 21 -14.58 1.21 14.59
N HIS A 22 -14.40 1.96 13.50
CA HIS A 22 -15.21 1.96 12.27
C HIS A 22 -14.33 2.04 11.01
N SER A 23 -13.18 1.33 11.02
CA SER A 23 -12.21 1.41 9.91
C SER A 23 -12.62 0.64 8.66
N PHE A 24 -13.66 -0.20 8.76
CA PHE A 24 -14.28 -0.91 7.64
C PHE A 24 -15.75 -0.54 7.54
N CYS A 25 -16.27 -0.55 6.31
CA CYS A 25 -17.69 -0.39 6.04
C CYS A 25 -18.46 -1.47 6.79
N HIS A 26 -19.58 -1.07 7.40
CA HIS A 26 -20.54 -2.05 7.90
C HIS A 26 -21.02 -2.93 6.75
N PRO A 27 -21.30 -4.22 7.02
CA PRO A 27 -21.91 -5.10 6.04
C PRO A 27 -23.11 -4.42 5.38
N ASN A 28 -23.20 -4.53 4.06
CA ASN A 28 -24.31 -4.00 3.24
C ASN A 28 -24.44 -2.46 3.14
N THR A 29 -23.52 -1.66 3.70
CA THR A 29 -23.64 -0.18 3.66
C THR A 29 -22.88 0.47 2.50
N CYS A 30 -21.83 -0.19 1.99
CA CYS A 30 -20.95 0.35 0.95
C CYS A 30 -20.88 -0.57 -0.29
N VAL A 31 -21.93 -1.34 -0.59
CA VAL A 31 -21.88 -2.39 -1.63
C VAL A 31 -21.56 -1.78 -3.00
N ASP A 32 -22.38 -0.84 -3.46
CA ASP A 32 -22.23 -0.20 -4.76
C ASP A 32 -20.87 0.52 -4.92
N PRO A 33 -20.43 1.39 -4.01
CA PRO A 33 -19.14 2.07 -4.17
C PRO A 33 -17.95 1.09 -4.08
N LEU A 34 -18.05 0.00 -3.32
CA LEU A 34 -17.00 -1.03 -3.30
C LEU A 34 -16.95 -1.82 -4.60
N GLU A 35 -18.09 -2.03 -5.27
CA GLU A 35 -18.17 -2.69 -6.57
C GLU A 35 -17.64 -1.83 -7.69
N GLU A 36 -18.03 -0.56 -7.74
CA GLU A 36 -17.47 0.40 -8.67
C GLU A 36 -15.94 0.50 -8.52
N LEU A 37 -15.44 0.63 -7.28
CA LEU A 37 -14.01 0.72 -7.00
C LEU A 37 -13.26 -0.57 -7.35
N PHE A 38 -13.87 -1.73 -7.15
CA PHE A 38 -13.27 -3.02 -7.51
C PHE A 38 -13.17 -3.19 -9.03
N ASN A 39 -14.24 -2.88 -9.75
CA ASN A 39 -14.25 -2.92 -11.21
C ASN A 39 -13.28 -1.88 -11.81
N TRP A 40 -13.18 -0.70 -11.20
CA TRP A 40 -12.20 0.31 -11.57
C TRP A 40 -10.77 -0.22 -11.42
N ALA A 41 -10.44 -0.82 -10.27
CA ALA A 41 -9.08 -1.29 -9.99
C ALA A 41 -8.66 -2.51 -10.83
N LEU A 42 -9.62 -3.29 -11.35
CA LEU A 42 -9.37 -4.33 -12.36
C LEU A 42 -9.13 -3.76 -13.77
N ASN A 43 -9.48 -2.50 -14.01
CA ASN A 43 -9.30 -1.84 -15.30
C ASN A 43 -7.93 -1.15 -15.38
N TYR A 44 -6.94 -1.86 -15.95
CA TYR A 44 -5.56 -1.39 -16.11
C TYR A 44 -5.37 -0.10 -16.94
N LYS A 45 -6.43 0.41 -17.58
CA LYS A 45 -6.37 1.67 -18.35
C LYS A 45 -6.37 2.91 -17.46
N ILE A 46 -6.88 2.83 -16.22
CA ILE A 46 -6.97 3.97 -15.31
C ILE A 46 -6.01 3.77 -14.14
N GLN A 47 -5.06 4.69 -13.99
CA GLN A 47 -3.98 4.57 -13.00
C GLN A 47 -4.29 5.28 -11.68
N ILE A 48 -5.21 6.26 -11.70
CA ILE A 48 -5.54 7.10 -10.55
C ILE A 48 -7.05 7.30 -10.49
N LEU A 49 -7.64 7.07 -9.30
CA LEU A 49 -9.04 7.37 -9.01
C LEU A 49 -9.13 8.42 -7.91
N TRP A 50 -10.06 9.35 -8.10
CA TRP A 50 -10.38 10.36 -7.11
C TRP A 50 -11.77 10.13 -6.50
N LEU A 51 -11.84 9.74 -5.23
CA LEU A 51 -13.09 9.45 -4.53
C LEU A 51 -13.74 10.74 -3.94
N LYS A 52 -14.67 11.34 -4.70
CA LYS A 52 -15.44 12.55 -4.27
C LYS A 52 -16.60 12.22 -3.35
N GLY A 53 -17.07 13.21 -2.59
CA GLY A 53 -18.13 13.04 -1.58
C GLY A 53 -17.92 13.92 -0.33
N PRO A 54 -18.95 14.07 0.52
CA PRO A 54 -18.96 14.99 1.66
C PRO A 54 -17.84 14.73 2.68
N ALA A 55 -17.45 15.75 3.44
CA ALA A 55 -16.63 15.54 4.63
C ALA A 55 -17.37 14.59 5.60
N GLY A 56 -16.63 13.64 6.19
CA GLY A 56 -17.23 12.61 7.05
C GLY A 56 -17.93 11.46 6.31
N SER A 57 -17.90 11.40 4.97
CA SER A 57 -18.53 10.32 4.19
C SER A 57 -17.74 8.99 4.20
N SER A 58 -16.95 8.72 5.23
CA SER A 58 -16.22 7.45 5.42
C SER A 58 -15.41 6.97 4.19
N LYS A 59 -14.78 7.90 3.45
CA LYS A 59 -14.00 7.59 2.23
C LYS A 59 -12.84 6.65 2.52
N SER A 60 -12.07 6.96 3.56
CA SER A 60 -10.96 6.13 4.01
C SER A 60 -11.43 4.73 4.42
N THR A 61 -12.65 4.63 4.96
CA THR A 61 -13.32 3.37 5.29
C THR A 61 -13.61 2.55 4.03
N ILE A 62 -14.13 3.16 2.96
CA ILE A 62 -14.34 2.48 1.65
C ILE A 62 -13.01 1.98 1.07
N ILE A 63 -11.99 2.85 1.03
CA ILE A 63 -10.65 2.50 0.50
C ILE A 63 -10.03 1.35 1.29
N ARG A 64 -10.25 1.29 2.61
CA ARG A 64 -9.75 0.19 3.42
C ARG A 64 -10.56 -1.09 3.24
N SER A 65 -11.89 -0.96 3.08
CA SER A 65 -12.81 -2.09 2.88
C SER A 65 -12.67 -2.82 1.57
N ILE A 66 -12.08 -2.21 0.54
CA ILE A 66 -11.85 -2.93 -0.70
C ILE A 66 -10.72 -3.96 -0.60
N ILE A 67 -9.76 -3.76 0.31
CA ILE A 67 -8.55 -4.58 0.42
C ILE A 67 -8.91 -6.05 0.71
N PRO A 68 -9.76 -6.37 1.72
CA PRO A 68 -10.26 -7.73 1.91
C PRO A 68 -10.93 -8.35 0.68
N ARG A 69 -11.60 -7.55 -0.18
CA ARG A 69 -12.25 -8.06 -1.39
C ARG A 69 -11.24 -8.60 -2.41
N PHE A 70 -10.11 -7.91 -2.58
CA PHE A 70 -9.00 -8.39 -3.41
C PHE A 70 -8.36 -9.67 -2.85
N LEU A 71 -8.14 -9.71 -1.53
CA LEU A 71 -7.58 -10.87 -0.86
C LEU A 71 -8.49 -12.10 -1.00
N ASN A 72 -9.79 -11.93 -0.80
CA ASN A 72 -10.78 -12.99 -0.97
C ASN A 72 -10.91 -13.47 -2.42
N ALA A 73 -10.66 -12.59 -3.40
CA ALA A 73 -10.62 -12.92 -4.82
C ALA A 73 -9.28 -13.54 -5.26
N ALA A 74 -8.34 -13.76 -4.33
CA ALA A 74 -6.98 -14.24 -4.59
C ALA A 74 -6.21 -13.38 -5.60
N ILE A 75 -6.51 -12.08 -5.66
CA ILE A 75 -5.82 -11.13 -6.55
C ILE A 75 -4.63 -10.54 -5.79
N PRO A 76 -3.40 -10.69 -6.30
CA PRO A 76 -2.22 -10.10 -5.70
C PRO A 76 -2.31 -8.57 -5.62
N ILE A 77 -2.18 -8.02 -4.42
CA ILE A 77 -2.14 -6.57 -4.21
C ILE A 77 -1.05 -6.19 -3.20
N ALA A 78 -0.48 -5.00 -3.40
CA ALA A 78 0.34 -4.31 -2.43
C ALA A 78 -0.31 -2.96 -2.15
N THR A 79 -0.30 -2.52 -0.90
CA THR A 79 -1.04 -1.34 -0.43
C THR A 79 -0.19 -0.48 0.50
N PHE A 80 -0.41 0.83 0.40
CA PHE A 80 0.17 1.81 1.31
C PHE A 80 -0.86 2.87 1.64
N LEU A 81 -1.24 2.98 2.92
CA LEU A 81 -2.21 3.96 3.38
C LEU A 81 -1.49 5.18 3.94
N PHE A 82 -1.54 6.29 3.20
CA PHE A 82 -1.16 7.62 3.70
C PHE A 82 -2.19 8.14 4.71
N SER A 83 -1.75 9.00 5.63
CA SER A 83 -2.64 9.63 6.61
C SER A 83 -2.08 10.95 7.05
N THR A 84 -2.87 12.02 7.00
CA THR A 84 -2.47 13.35 7.47
C THR A 84 -1.97 13.35 8.91
N ASP A 85 -2.50 12.44 9.74
CA ASP A 85 -2.24 12.43 11.18
C ASP A 85 -1.00 11.59 11.59
N ASP A 86 -0.23 11.08 10.62
CA ASP A 86 0.96 10.27 10.89
C ASP A 86 2.11 10.64 9.94
N ASP A 87 2.92 11.61 10.39
CA ASP A 87 4.10 12.08 9.68
C ASP A 87 5.17 11.00 9.50
N THR A 88 5.16 9.95 10.34
CA THR A 88 6.19 8.90 10.28
C THR A 88 6.06 8.09 9.00
N ARG A 89 4.84 7.90 8.46
CA ARG A 89 4.61 7.23 7.18
C ARG A 89 4.53 8.17 5.97
N ASN A 90 4.30 9.47 6.18
CA ASN A 90 4.21 10.44 5.08
C ASN A 90 5.57 10.93 4.57
N ASN A 91 6.66 10.67 5.30
CA ASN A 91 7.98 11.16 4.92
C ASN A 91 8.58 10.40 3.72
N MET A 92 8.43 10.98 2.52
CA MET A 92 8.95 10.42 1.27
C MET A 92 10.48 10.26 1.25
N LYS A 93 11.24 11.05 2.03
CA LYS A 93 12.71 11.01 2.03
C LYS A 93 13.27 9.67 2.54
N GLN A 94 12.46 8.91 3.26
CA GLN A 94 12.89 7.64 3.88
C GLN A 94 12.60 6.42 2.99
N GLY A 95 12.03 6.59 1.80
CA GLY A 95 11.78 5.49 0.86
C GLY A 95 10.81 4.41 1.37
N ARG A 96 10.06 4.70 2.45
CA ARG A 96 9.21 3.73 3.14
C ARG A 96 8.08 3.18 2.27
N LEU A 97 7.54 4.00 1.36
CA LEU A 97 6.55 3.55 0.37
C LEU A 97 7.10 2.39 -0.46
N ALA A 98 8.24 2.60 -1.13
CA ALA A 98 8.84 1.60 -1.99
C ALA A 98 9.25 0.35 -1.20
N ALA A 99 9.86 0.52 -0.02
CA ALA A 99 10.25 -0.60 0.83
C ALA A 99 9.05 -1.45 1.29
N THR A 100 7.95 -0.79 1.67
CA THR A 100 6.71 -1.46 2.12
C THR A 100 6.04 -2.22 0.98
N LEU A 101 5.92 -1.60 -0.19
CA LEU A 101 5.35 -2.26 -1.37
C LEU A 101 6.22 -3.43 -1.84
N ALA A 102 7.54 -3.27 -1.87
CA ALA A 102 8.45 -4.34 -2.23
C ALA A 102 8.35 -5.53 -1.26
N TYR A 103 8.28 -5.25 0.05
CA TYR A 103 8.09 -6.28 1.07
C TYR A 103 6.79 -7.07 0.85
N GLN A 104 5.67 -6.38 0.65
CA GLN A 104 4.38 -7.01 0.37
C GLN A 104 4.38 -7.81 -0.93
N LEU A 105 4.98 -7.29 -2.00
CA LEU A 105 5.06 -7.98 -3.29
C LEU A 105 5.83 -9.29 -3.20
N ILE A 106 6.92 -9.34 -2.42
CA ILE A 106 7.67 -10.59 -2.23
C ILE A 106 6.82 -11.64 -1.49
N GLN A 107 5.99 -11.22 -0.54
CA GLN A 107 5.12 -12.14 0.21
C GLN A 107 4.01 -12.71 -0.67
N VAL A 108 3.46 -11.91 -1.57
CA VAL A 108 2.34 -12.31 -2.43
C VAL A 108 2.82 -12.98 -3.73
N ILE A 109 3.99 -12.59 -4.24
CA ILE A 109 4.61 -13.09 -5.48
C ILE A 109 6.11 -13.33 -5.22
N PRO A 110 6.49 -14.48 -4.65
CA PRO A 110 7.88 -14.79 -4.28
C PRO A 110 8.89 -14.66 -5.43
N GLU A 111 8.47 -14.86 -6.68
CA GLU A 111 9.26 -14.73 -7.91
C GLU A 111 9.77 -13.31 -8.16
N THR A 112 9.19 -12.31 -7.49
CA THR A 112 9.67 -10.91 -7.54
C THR A 112 10.96 -10.68 -6.75
N LEU A 113 11.31 -11.57 -5.81
CA LEU A 113 12.49 -11.44 -4.96
C LEU A 113 13.80 -11.17 -5.72
N PRO A 114 14.21 -11.96 -6.73
CA PRO A 114 15.46 -11.69 -7.45
C PRO A 114 15.47 -10.30 -8.10
N HIS A 115 14.35 -9.89 -8.68
CA HIS A 115 14.19 -8.59 -9.33
C HIS A 115 14.36 -7.43 -8.33
N ILE A 116 13.74 -7.54 -7.16
CA ILE A 116 13.83 -6.53 -6.10
C ILE A 116 15.25 -6.47 -5.53
N LEU A 117 15.90 -7.61 -5.31
CA LEU A 117 17.28 -7.67 -4.83
C LEU A 117 18.26 -7.03 -5.82
N THR A 118 18.07 -7.22 -7.13
CA THR A 118 18.90 -6.57 -8.14
C THR A 118 18.85 -5.05 -8.02
N VAL A 119 17.66 -4.46 -7.90
CA VAL A 119 17.49 -3.00 -7.76
C VAL A 119 18.11 -2.47 -6.46
N VAL A 120 17.90 -3.17 -5.35
CA VAL A 120 18.49 -2.79 -4.05
C VAL A 120 20.02 -2.86 -4.12
N CYS A 121 20.59 -3.94 -4.67
CA CYS A 121 22.05 -4.08 -4.84
C CYS A 121 22.64 -2.98 -5.73
N ILE A 122 21.98 -2.63 -6.84
CA ILE A 122 22.44 -1.56 -7.73
C ILE A 122 22.46 -0.22 -7.00
N MET A 123 21.42 0.12 -6.21
CA MET A 123 21.40 1.34 -5.42
C MET A 123 22.52 1.41 -4.38
N PHE A 124 22.84 0.28 -3.76
CA PHE A 124 23.95 0.22 -2.80
C PHE A 124 25.31 0.35 -3.47
N CYS A 125 25.48 -0.26 -4.64
CA CYS A 125 26.71 -0.16 -5.42
C CYS A 125 26.95 1.27 -5.91
N THR A 126 25.90 1.92 -6.43
CA THR A 126 25.98 3.34 -6.87
C THR A 126 26.19 4.30 -5.72
N ARG A 127 25.54 4.11 -4.56
CA ARG A 127 25.81 4.95 -3.37
C ARG A 127 27.20 4.75 -2.78
N ARG A 128 27.77 3.54 -2.86
CA ARG A 128 29.17 3.31 -2.48
C ARG A 128 30.15 3.98 -3.45
N CYS A 129 29.89 3.93 -4.76
CA CYS A 129 30.70 4.66 -5.73
C CYS A 129 30.62 6.19 -5.54
N GLN A 130 29.44 6.76 -5.23
CA GLN A 130 29.29 8.20 -4.99
C GLN A 130 29.92 8.71 -3.68
N ARG A 131 30.18 7.83 -2.71
CA ARG A 131 30.88 8.19 -1.46
C ARG A 131 32.39 7.93 -1.52
N ALA A 132 32.87 7.27 -2.56
CA ALA A 132 34.28 6.96 -2.77
C ALA A 132 34.97 7.90 -3.78
N ALA A 133 34.23 8.91 -4.29
CA ALA A 133 34.73 10.00 -5.13
C ALA A 133 34.59 11.32 -4.37
#